data_AF-A0A822JGK4-F1
#
_entry.id   AF-A0A822JGK4-F1
#
_cell.length_a   1.000
_cell.length_b   1.000
_cell.length_c   1.000
_cell.angle_alpha   90.00
_cell.angle_beta   90.00
_cell.angle_gamma   90.00
#
_symmetry.space_group_name_H-M   'P 1'
#
loop_
_entity.id
_entity.type
_entity.pdbx_description
1 polymer ?
#
loop_
_entity_poly.entity_id
_entity_poly.type
_entity_poly.pdbx_seq_one_letter_code
_entity_poly.pdbx_strand_id
1 'polypeptide(L)'
;MTEHPLKIYEKLDPKLLKHLENSSEFVFSDGALPRKFKLLIGMAFDASYGTVLGVKSLAQQAMEAGATKEEITEALRVAQYLSGVGCVYTAAQALKELFG
;
A
#
# COMPACT_ATOMS: atom_id res chain seq x y z
N MET A 1 2.84 -9.71 -16.88
CA MET A 1 3.36 -8.51 -16.19
C MET A 1 2.53 -7.33 -16.66
N THR A 2 1.70 -6.77 -15.79
CA THR A 2 1.03 -5.49 -16.04
C THR A 2 2.08 -4.38 -16.07
N GLU A 3 1.95 -3.46 -17.03
CA GLU A 3 2.85 -2.33 -17.19
C GLU A 3 2.83 -1.43 -15.93
N HIS A 4 3.98 -0.88 -15.53
CA HIS A 4 4.06 -0.02 -14.35
C HIS A 4 3.15 1.22 -14.55
N PRO A 5 2.21 1.53 -13.62
CA PRO A 5 1.21 2.58 -13.84
C PRO A 5 1.80 3.97 -14.14
N LEU A 6 3.00 4.25 -13.64
CA LEU A 6 3.68 5.53 -13.84
C LEU A 6 4.59 5.57 -15.07
N LYS A 7 4.66 4.50 -15.88
CA LYS A 7 5.58 4.43 -17.01
C LYS A 7 5.36 5.51 -18.06
N ILE A 8 4.13 6.03 -18.17
CA ILE A 8 3.83 7.16 -19.06
C ILE A 8 4.72 8.39 -18.77
N TYR A 9 5.17 8.56 -17.53
CA TYR A 9 6.04 9.65 -17.12
C TYR A 9 7.49 9.51 -17.59
N GLU A 10 7.94 8.34 -18.07
CA GLU A 10 9.22 8.23 -18.78
C GLU A 10 9.29 9.18 -19.98
N LYS A 11 8.13 9.39 -20.63
CA LYS A 11 7.99 10.29 -21.78
C LYS A 11 7.51 11.69 -21.38
N LEU A 12 6.55 11.78 -20.47
CA LEU A 12 5.93 13.06 -20.12
C LEU A 12 6.78 13.90 -19.17
N ASP A 13 7.37 13.29 -18.15
CA ASP A 13 8.23 13.97 -17.17
C ASP A 13 9.14 12.96 -16.44
N PRO A 14 10.30 12.62 -17.01
CA PRO A 14 11.20 11.64 -16.43
C PRO A 14 11.84 12.12 -15.12
N LYS A 15 11.87 13.44 -14.86
CA LYS A 15 12.36 13.97 -13.58
C LYS A 15 11.37 13.69 -12.47
N LEU A 16 10.07 13.92 -12.72
CA LEU A 16 9.02 13.58 -11.79
C LEU A 16 9.04 12.08 -11.46
N LEU A 17 9.12 11.21 -12.48
CA LEU A 17 9.19 9.76 -12.27
C LEU A 17 10.34 9.38 -11.32
N LYS A 18 11.55 9.88 -11.60
CA LYS A 18 12.73 9.64 -10.76
C LYS A 18 12.54 10.15 -9.33
N HIS A 19 11.91 11.31 -9.14
CA HIS A 19 11.62 11.83 -7.81
C HIS A 19 10.62 10.96 -7.03
N LEU A 20 9.60 10.42 -7.70
CA LEU A 20 8.62 9.52 -7.10
C LEU A 20 9.26 8.19 -6.70
N GLU A 21 10.09 7.62 -7.57
CA GLU A 21 10.83 6.38 -7.29
C GLU A 21 11.76 6.54 -6.08
N ASN A 22 12.59 7.59 -6.08
CA ASN A 22 13.48 7.89 -4.95
C ASN A 22 12.71 8.12 -3.64
N SER A 23 11.56 8.79 -3.71
CA SER A 23 10.73 9.07 -2.53
C SER A 23 10.13 7.78 -1.98
N SER A 24 9.63 6.91 -2.85
CA SER A 24 9.09 5.59 -2.47
C SER A 24 10.17 4.73 -1.81
N GLU A 25 11.37 4.68 -2.41
CA GLU A 25 12.50 3.95 -1.86
C GLU A 25 12.90 4.48 -0.47
N PHE A 26 13.04 5.79 -0.33
CA PHE A 26 13.39 6.42 0.96
C PHE A 26 12.35 6.16 2.05
N VAL A 27 11.05 6.27 1.73
CA VAL A 27 9.98 6.06 2.70
C VAL A 27 9.95 4.60 3.16
N PHE A 28 10.01 3.64 2.23
CA PHE A 28 9.82 2.22 2.53
C PHE A 28 11.11 1.42 2.76
N SER A 29 12.30 2.02 2.70
CA SER A 29 13.53 1.34 3.09
C SER A 29 13.50 0.92 4.56
N ASP A 30 14.23 -0.12 4.94
CA ASP A 30 14.39 -0.48 6.34
C ASP A 30 15.04 0.65 7.16
N GLY A 31 14.71 0.70 8.45
CA GLY A 31 15.23 1.67 9.41
C GLY A 31 14.76 1.32 10.82
N ALA A 32 14.46 2.34 11.64
CA ALA A 32 13.90 2.11 12.98
C ALA A 32 12.59 1.29 12.96
N LEU A 33 11.79 1.46 11.89
CA LEU A 33 10.71 0.56 11.54
C LEU A 33 11.13 -0.32 10.36
N PRO A 34 11.02 -1.65 10.47
CA PRO A 34 11.14 -2.54 9.32
C PRO A 34 10.17 -2.16 8.20
N ARG A 35 10.59 -2.39 6.94
CA ARG A 35 9.83 -2.10 5.73
C ARG A 35 8.38 -2.57 5.80
N LYS A 36 8.15 -3.79 6.30
CA LYS A 36 6.81 -4.37 6.43
C LYS A 36 5.83 -3.48 7.20
N PHE A 37 6.28 -2.86 8.29
CA PHE A 37 5.40 -2.03 9.12
C PHE A 37 5.09 -0.70 8.44
N LYS A 38 6.05 -0.12 7.71
CA LYS A 38 5.82 1.09 6.93
C LYS A 38 4.80 0.86 5.81
N LEU A 39 4.87 -0.29 5.16
CA LEU A 39 3.90 -0.70 4.13
C LEU A 39 2.51 -0.94 4.72
N LEU A 40 2.40 -1.58 5.89
CA LEU A 40 1.14 -1.75 6.61
C LEU A 40 0.51 -0.39 7.01
N ILE A 41 1.33 0.57 7.44
CA ILE A 41 0.88 1.94 7.75
C ILE A 41 0.35 2.62 6.48
N GLY A 42 1.08 2.55 5.37
CA GLY A 42 0.62 3.10 4.09
C GLY A 42 -0.68 2.47 3.62
N MET A 43 -0.79 1.13 3.70
CA MET A 43 -1.99 0.38 3.36
C MET A 43 -3.20 0.81 4.19
N ALA A 44 -3.00 1.05 5.50
CA ALA A 44 -4.05 1.55 6.38
C ALA A 44 -4.57 2.93 5.92
N PHE A 45 -3.68 3.84 5.54
CA PHE A 45 -4.08 5.14 4.97
C PHE A 45 -4.83 5.00 3.66
N ASP A 46 -4.33 4.16 2.74
CA ASP A 46 -5.00 3.90 1.47
C ASP A 46 -6.42 3.34 1.66
N ALA A 47 -6.62 2.49 2.67
CA ALA A 47 -7.92 1.97 3.03
C ALA A 47 -8.82 3.08 3.60
N SER A 48 -8.30 3.90 4.51
CA SER A 48 -9.01 5.07 5.07
C SER A 48 -9.39 6.11 4.01
N TYR A 49 -8.59 6.28 2.95
CA TYR A 49 -8.88 7.21 1.85
C TYR A 49 -9.72 6.61 0.72
N GLY A 50 -10.17 5.34 0.84
CA GLY A 50 -11.03 4.72 -0.16
C GLY A 50 -10.31 4.25 -1.42
N THR A 51 -8.99 4.06 -1.37
CA THR A 51 -8.15 3.75 -2.55
C THR A 51 -7.92 2.24 -2.71
N VAL A 52 -8.87 1.55 -3.35
CA VAL A 52 -8.82 0.07 -3.50
C VAL A 52 -7.52 -0.43 -4.14
N LEU A 53 -7.05 0.21 -5.21
CA LEU A 53 -5.80 -0.17 -5.89
C LEU A 53 -4.56 0.09 -5.02
N GLY A 54 -4.59 1.15 -4.21
CA GLY A 54 -3.52 1.48 -3.27
C GLY A 54 -3.40 0.42 -2.18
N VAL A 55 -4.53 0.07 -1.55
CA VAL A 55 -4.61 -1.02 -0.57
C VAL A 55 -4.06 -2.32 -1.16
N LYS A 56 -4.50 -2.69 -2.37
CA LYS A 56 -4.03 -3.91 -3.03
C LYS A 56 -2.52 -3.90 -3.25
N SER A 57 -1.98 -2.79 -3.77
CA SER A 57 -0.56 -2.63 -4.06
C SER A 57 0.30 -2.72 -2.79
N LEU A 58 -0.09 -2.00 -1.73
CA LEU A 58 0.67 -1.97 -0.49
C LEU A 58 0.52 -3.25 0.33
N ALA A 59 -0.65 -3.90 0.31
CA ALA A 59 -0.83 -5.22 0.92
C ALA A 59 0.08 -6.27 0.27
N GLN A 60 0.15 -6.30 -1.07
CA GLN A 60 1.03 -7.21 -1.81
C GLN A 60 2.51 -6.99 -1.46
N GLN A 61 2.95 -5.72 -1.49
CA GLN A 61 4.32 -5.38 -1.10
C GLN A 61 4.62 -5.70 0.37
N ALA A 62 3.65 -5.51 1.27
CA ALA A 62 3.80 -5.86 2.68
C ALA A 62 4.01 -7.37 2.85
N MET A 63 3.24 -8.20 2.15
CA MET A 63 3.41 -9.66 2.16
C MET A 63 4.77 -10.08 1.60
N GLU A 64 5.22 -9.46 0.52
CA GLU A 64 6.56 -9.68 -0.05
C GLU A 64 7.67 -9.29 0.95
N ALA A 65 7.42 -8.28 1.79
CA ALA A 65 8.29 -7.90 2.91
C ALA A 65 8.10 -8.76 4.18
N GLY A 66 7.32 -9.84 4.11
CA GLY A 66 7.12 -10.81 5.20
C GLY A 66 5.97 -10.48 6.15
N ALA A 67 5.06 -9.58 5.77
CA ALA A 67 3.84 -9.35 6.55
C ALA A 67 2.87 -10.52 6.45
N THR A 68 2.23 -10.90 7.56
CA THR A 68 1.22 -11.96 7.55
C THR A 68 -0.19 -11.43 7.27
N LYS A 69 -1.13 -12.33 6.99
CA LYS A 69 -2.55 -11.97 6.84
C LYS A 69 -3.12 -11.39 8.13
N GLU A 70 -2.66 -11.90 9.27
CA GLU A 70 -3.03 -11.44 10.61
C GLU A 70 -2.54 -10.00 10.84
N GLU A 71 -1.29 -9.69 10.46
CA GLU A 71 -0.76 -8.32 10.55
C GLU A 71 -1.53 -7.34 9.65
N ILE A 72 -1.89 -7.75 8.43
CA ILE A 72 -2.72 -6.95 7.50
C ILE A 72 -4.10 -6.66 8.10
N THR A 73 -4.78 -7.71 8.56
CA THR A 73 -6.13 -7.58 9.13
C THR A 73 -6.13 -6.80 10.45
N GLU A 74 -5.08 -6.90 11.25
CA GLU A 74 -4.91 -6.10 12.45
C GLU A 74 -4.69 -4.61 12.15
N ALA A 75 -3.83 -4.28 11.18
CA ALA A 75 -3.64 -2.90 10.75
C ALA A 75 -4.96 -2.27 10.24
N LEU A 76 -5.73 -3.02 9.44
CA LEU A 76 -7.03 -2.58 8.93
C LEU A 76 -8.09 -2.41 10.02
N ARG A 77 -8.05 -3.23 11.07
CA ARG A 77 -8.92 -3.07 12.25
C ARG A 77 -8.61 -1.77 13.00
N VAL A 78 -7.33 -1.43 13.15
CA VAL A 78 -6.94 -0.13 13.73
C VAL A 78 -7.40 1.02 12.84
N ALA A 79 -7.17 0.94 11.53
CA ALA A 79 -7.59 1.95 10.57
C ALA A 79 -9.11 2.16 10.59
N GLN A 80 -9.88 1.08 10.59
CA GLN A 80 -11.34 1.11 10.67
C GLN A 80 -11.86 1.80 11.93
N TYR A 81 -11.25 1.51 13.08
CA TYR A 81 -11.64 2.14 14.33
C TYR A 81 -11.43 3.67 14.28
N LEU A 82 -10.35 4.11 13.63
CA LEU A 82 -9.97 5.53 13.55
C LEU A 82 -10.66 6.30 12.42
N SER A 83 -10.97 5.66 11.28
CA SER A 83 -11.52 6.33 10.09
C SER A 83 -12.93 5.89 9.71
N GLY A 84 -13.54 4.96 10.44
CA GLY A 84 -14.89 4.47 10.19
C GLY A 84 -15.00 3.29 9.23
N VAL A 85 -16.22 2.78 9.08
CA VAL A 85 -16.51 1.50 8.42
C VAL A 85 -16.16 1.47 6.93
N GLY A 86 -16.15 2.62 6.24
CA GLY A 86 -15.78 2.70 4.81
C GLY A 86 -14.40 2.09 4.52
N CYS A 87 -13.47 2.22 5.46
CA CYS A 87 -12.13 1.65 5.37
C CYS A 87 -12.12 0.14 5.12
N VAL A 88 -12.94 -0.63 5.84
CA VAL A 88 -12.98 -2.10 5.68
C VAL A 88 -13.72 -2.53 4.43
N TYR A 89 -14.66 -1.73 3.91
CA TYR A 89 -15.27 -2.01 2.60
C TYR A 89 -14.25 -1.83 1.47
N THR A 90 -13.47 -0.74 1.49
CA THR A 90 -12.37 -0.52 0.56
C THR A 90 -11.33 -1.65 0.65
N ALA A 91 -10.95 -2.02 1.88
CA ALA A 91 -10.00 -3.10 2.07
C ALA A 91 -10.56 -4.45 1.63
N ALA A 92 -11.81 -4.77 1.93
CA ALA A 92 -12.45 -6.03 1.50
C ALA A 92 -12.45 -6.17 -0.03
N GLN A 93 -12.71 -5.08 -0.75
CA GLN A 93 -12.66 -5.09 -2.22
C GLN A 93 -11.25 -5.39 -2.73
N ALA A 94 -10.22 -4.80 -2.13
CA ALA A 94 -8.83 -5.04 -2.49
C ALA A 94 -8.38 -6.47 -2.14
N LEU A 95 -8.70 -6.94 -0.94
CA LEU A 95 -8.26 -8.22 -0.40
C LEU A 95 -8.96 -9.41 -1.07
N LYS A 96 -10.18 -9.25 -1.59
CA LYS A 96 -10.89 -10.30 -2.35
C LYS A 96 -10.06 -10.81 -3.53
N GLU A 97 -9.28 -9.95 -4.18
CA GLU A 97 -8.44 -10.34 -5.31
C GLU A 97 -7.09 -10.95 -4.88
N LEU A 98 -6.67 -10.74 -3.63
CA LEU A 98 -5.40 -11.25 -3.09
C LEU A 98 -5.58 -12.58 -2.36
N PHE A 99 -6.73 -12.78 -1.72
CA PHE A 99 -6.99 -13.92 -0.82
C PHE A 99 -8.26 -14.72 -1.16
N GLY A 100 -9.08 -14.22 -2.08
CA GLY A 100 -10.31 -14.88 -2.51
C GLY A 100 -10.16 -15.84 -3.67
#